data_AF-A0A388STU1-F1
#
_entry.id   AF-A0A388STU1-F1
#
_cell.length_a   1.000
_cell.length_b   1.000
_cell.length_c   1.000
_cell.angle_alpha   90.00
_cell.angle_beta   90.00
_cell.angle_gamma   90.00
#
_symmetry.space_group_name_H-M   'P 1'
#
loop_
_entity.id
_entity.type
_entity.pdbx_description
1 polymer ?
#
loop_
_entity_poly.entity_id
_entity_poly.type
_entity_poly.pdbx_seq_one_letter_code
_entity_poly.pdbx_strand_id
1 'polypeptide(L)' 'MHRFKGLEYQELAIIGASDGTLPRTALVEQYEKADPTRYERELMKSRNQLFVATTRARDVWRISWHGKPSPFLPA' A
#
# COMPACT_ATOMS: atom_id res chain seq x y z
N MET A 1 2.35 -4.27 6.23
CA MET A 1 2.97 -2.99 6.68
C MET A 1 2.39 -2.44 8.00
N HIS A 2 1.56 -3.19 8.74
CA HIS A 2 0.89 -2.65 9.93
C HIS A 2 1.81 -2.37 11.14
N ARG A 3 3.05 -2.89 11.14
CA ARG A 3 4.02 -2.75 12.25
C ARG A 3 4.97 -1.55 12.13
N PHE A 4 4.86 -0.74 11.07
CA PHE A 4 5.74 0.43 10.86
C PHE A 4 5.38 1.64 11.74
N LYS A 5 4.24 1.62 12.44
CA LYS A 5 3.78 2.79 13.19
C LYS A 5 4.67 3.02 14.43
N GLY A 6 5.25 4.23 14.53
CA GLY A 6 6.06 4.63 15.68
C GLY A 6 7.51 4.16 15.65
N LEU A 7 7.97 3.61 14.52
CA LEU A 7 9.35 3.18 14.29
C LEU A 7 9.93 3.92 13.08
N GLU A 8 11.24 4.14 13.10
CA GLU A 8 12.01 4.70 11.98
C GLU A 8 13.15 3.76 11.61
N TYR A 9 13.45 3.68 10.32
CA TYR A 9 14.46 2.79 9.76
C TYR A 9 15.43 3.60 8.92
N GLN A 10 16.72 3.27 8.99
CA GLN A 10 17.72 3.95 8.16
C GLN A 10 17.46 3.68 6.67
N GLU A 11 17.32 2.39 6.34
CA GLU A 11 16.99 1.91 5.00
C GLU A 11 15.75 1.00 5.04
N LEU A 12 14.91 1.08 4.01
CA LEU A 12 13.64 0.36 3.97
C LEU A 12 13.34 -0.20 2.57
N ALA A 13 12.99 -1.48 2.51
CA ALA A 13 12.52 -2.13 1.29
C ALA A 13 11.03 -2.47 1.40
N ILE A 14 10.22 -1.95 0.46
CA ILE A 14 8.80 -2.30 0.30
C ILE A 14 8.72 -3.26 -0.89
N ILE A 15 8.42 -4.52 -0.61
CA ILE A 15 8.41 -5.58 -1.62
C ILE A 15 6.98 -5.99 -1.93
N GLY A 16 6.69 -6.25 -3.21
CA GLY A 16 5.39 -6.75 -3.65
C GLY A 16 4.33 -5.66 -3.77
N ALA A 17 4.72 -4.42 -4.10
CA ALA A 17 3.80 -3.35 -4.44
C ALA A 17 3.21 -3.53 -5.85
N SER A 18 2.63 -4.70 -6.11
CA SER A 18 1.99 -5.08 -7.37
C SER A 18 0.48 -4.84 -7.34
N ASP A 19 -0.11 -4.70 -8.53
CA ASP A 19 -1.56 -4.75 -8.71
C ASP A 19 -2.15 -6.04 -8.09
N GLY A 20 -3.34 -5.97 -7.50
CA GLY A 20 -3.94 -7.10 -6.77
C GLY A 20 -3.42 -7.33 -5.35
N THR A 21 -2.15 -6.98 -5.08
CA THR A 21 -1.51 -7.13 -3.76
C THR A 21 -1.61 -5.86 -2.92
N LEU A 22 -1.35 -4.71 -3.56
CA LEU A 22 -1.50 -3.39 -2.95
C LEU A 22 -2.30 -2.49 -3.91
N PRO A 23 -3.56 -2.14 -3.60
CA PRO A 23 -4.37 -2.65 -2.49
C PRO A 23 -4.63 -4.15 -2.61
N ARG A 24 -5.05 -4.81 -1.52
CA ARG A 24 -5.41 -6.23 -1.55
C ARG A 24 -6.78 -6.41 -2.22
N THR A 25 -6.78 -6.34 -3.54
CA THR A 25 -7.94 -6.17 -4.41
C THR A 25 -9.06 -7.16 -4.12
N ALA A 26 -8.73 -8.45 -3.95
CA ALA A 26 -9.72 -9.49 -3.63
C ALA A 26 -10.56 -9.22 -2.35
N LEU A 27 -10.02 -8.44 -1.40
CA LEU A 27 -10.75 -8.04 -0.19
C LEU A 27 -11.44 -6.68 -0.32
N VAL A 28 -11.01 -5.84 -1.25
CA VAL A 28 -11.52 -4.47 -1.40
C VAL A 28 -12.70 -4.46 -2.38
N GLU A 29 -12.58 -5.14 -3.52
CA GLU A 29 -13.60 -5.17 -4.59
C GLU A 29 -14.95 -5.75 -4.16
N GLN A 30 -14.98 -6.61 -3.13
CA GLN A 30 -16.24 -7.11 -2.57
C GLN A 30 -17.20 -5.99 -2.13
N TYR A 31 -16.66 -4.82 -1.78
CA TYR A 31 -17.44 -3.66 -1.34
C TYR A 31 -17.84 -2.73 -2.49
N GLU A 32 -17.25 -2.86 -3.68
CA GLU A 32 -17.44 -1.89 -4.78
C GLU A 32 -18.93 -1.67 -5.11
N LYS A 33 -19.70 -2.76 -5.18
CA LYS A 33 -21.14 -2.71 -5.48
C LYS A 33 -22.02 -2.73 -4.23
N ALA A 34 -21.56 -3.37 -3.16
CA ALA A 34 -22.36 -3.59 -1.95
C ALA A 34 -22.31 -2.40 -0.97
N ASP A 35 -21.18 -1.71 -0.89
CA ASP A 35 -20.93 -0.58 0.01
C ASP A 35 -19.80 0.33 -0.55
N PRO A 36 -20.13 1.24 -1.48
CA PRO A 36 -19.14 2.10 -2.13
C PRO A 36 -18.36 2.99 -1.15
N THR A 37 -19.01 3.45 -0.08
CA THR A 37 -18.35 4.25 0.97
C THR A 37 -17.28 3.44 1.70
N ARG A 38 -17.55 2.16 2.00
CA ARG A 38 -16.56 1.26 2.59
C ARG A 38 -15.46 0.90 1.60
N TYR A 39 -15.79 0.71 0.32
CA TYR A 39 -14.80 0.49 -0.73
C TYR A 39 -13.75 1.62 -0.76
N GLU A 40 -14.20 2.87 -0.83
CA GLU A 40 -13.32 4.05 -0.80
C GLU A 40 -12.47 4.10 0.47
N ARG A 41 -13.06 3.78 1.63
CA ARG A 41 -12.35 3.75 2.91
C ARG A 41 -11.24 2.70 2.93
N GLU A 42 -11.48 1.50 2.44
CA GLU A 42 -10.47 0.44 2.40
C GLU A 42 -9.36 0.74 1.38
N LEU A 43 -9.69 1.39 0.26
CA LEU A 43 -8.72 1.88 -0.70
C LEU A 43 -7.82 2.97 -0.07
N MET A 44 -8.43 3.95 0.60
CA MET A 44 -7.73 5.01 1.32
C MET A 44 -6.82 4.44 2.43
N LYS A 45 -7.30 3.45 3.18
CA LYS A 45 -6.53 2.76 4.21
C LYS A 45 -5.30 2.04 3.63
N SER A 46 -5.44 1.41 2.47
CA SER A 46 -4.33 0.76 1.77
C SER A 46 -3.29 1.77 1.29
N ARG A 47 -3.74 2.89 0.73
CA ARG A 47 -2.86 4.02 0.34
C ARG A 47 -2.12 4.61 1.53
N ASN A 48 -2.82 4.84 2.65
CA ASN A 48 -2.23 5.36 3.87
C ASN A 48 -1.16 4.42 4.46
N GLN A 49 -1.32 3.09 4.32
CA GLN A 49 -0.28 2.15 4.74
C GLN A 49 0.99 2.28 3.91
N LEU A 50 0.86 2.47 2.59
CA LEU A 50 2.01 2.72 1.73
C LEU A 50 2.71 4.02 2.15
N PHE A 51 1.93 5.10 2.33
CA PHE A 51 2.43 6.38 2.80
C PHE A 51 3.18 6.27 4.13
N VAL A 52 2.61 5.58 5.12
CA VAL A 52 3.27 5.39 6.42
C VAL A 52 4.57 4.63 6.26
N ALA A 53 4.63 3.57 5.44
CA ALA A 53 5.87 2.82 5.26
C ALA A 53 6.96 3.63 4.55
N THR A 54 6.63 4.38 3.49
CA THR A 54 7.62 5.19 2.76
C THR A 54 8.16 6.32 3.63
N THR A 55 7.33 6.90 4.51
CA THR A 55 7.73 7.96 5.45
C THR A 55 8.46 7.46 6.69
N ARG A 56 8.63 6.15 6.89
CA ARG A 56 9.47 5.60 7.97
C ARG A 56 10.93 5.44 7.61
N ALA A 57 11.28 5.56 6.33
CA ALA A 57 12.66 5.50 5.89
C ALA A 57 13.33 6.87 6.10
N ARG A 58 14.46 6.88 6.83
CA ARG A 58 15.22 8.11 7.11
C ARG A 58 16.12 8.50 5.95
N ASP A 59 16.87 7.55 5.39
CA ASP A 59 17.90 7.85 4.39
C ASP A 59 17.45 7.39 3.00
N VAL A 60 17.15 6.09 2.85
CA VAL A 60 16.82 5.50 1.54
C VAL A 60 15.65 4.54 1.68
N TRP A 61 14.75 4.55 0.70
CA TRP A 61 13.78 3.48 0.51
C TRP A 61 13.79 2.97 -0.93
N ARG A 62 13.43 1.70 -1.10
CA ARG A 62 13.17 1.09 -2.41
C ARG A 62 11.84 0.36 -2.42
N ILE A 63 11.08 0.54 -3.49
CA ILE A 63 9.87 -0.25 -3.78
C ILE A 63 10.20 -1.23 -4.91
N SER A 64 9.72 -2.47 -4.77
CA SER A 64 9.72 -3.45 -5.85
C SER A 64 8.33 -4.06 -6.03
N TRP A 65 8.06 -4.48 -7.26
CA TRP A 65 6.85 -5.18 -7.66
C TRP A 65 7.20 -6.28 -8.66
N HIS A 66 6.28 -7.21 -8.84
CA HIS A 66 6.31 -8.20 -9.91
C HIS A 66 5.11 -7.99 -10.82
N GLY A 67 5.29 -8.21 -12.13
CA GLY A 67 4.23 -8.00 -13.11
C GLY A 67 3.76 -6.54 -13.16
N LYS A 68 2.45 -6.31 -13.03
CA LYS A 68 1.86 -4.97 -13.09
C LYS A 68 2.08 -4.22 -11.77
N PRO A 69 2.60 -2.98 -11.79
CA PRO A 69 2.76 -2.18 -10.57
C PRO A 69 1.42 -1.87 -9.92
N SER A 70 1.46 -1.66 -8.60
CA SER A 70 0.31 -1.17 -7.84
C SER A 70 -0.24 0.13 -8.45
N PRO A 71 -1.57 0.33 -8.47
CA PRO A 71 -2.17 1.60 -8.91
C PRO A 71 -1.79 2.80 -8.02
N PHE A 72 -1.14 2.58 -6.88
CA PHE A 72 -0.61 3.65 -6.04
C PHE A 72 0.80 4.11 -6.44
N LEU A 73 1.44 3.43 -7.40
CA LEU A 73 2.73 3.82 -7.94
C LEU A 73 2.55 4.69 -9.19
N PRO A 74 3.52 5.59 -9.50
CA PRO A 74 3.55 6.31 -10.76
C PRO A 74 3.60 5.35 -11.96
N ALA A 75 3.06 5.81 -13.10
CA ALA A 75 3.14 5.10 -14.38
C ALA A 75 4.55 5.20 -15.01
#